data_AF-A0A670JJY0-F1
#
_entry.id   AF-A0A670JJY0-F1
#
_cell.length_a   1.000
_cell.length_b   1.000
_cell.length_c   1.000
_cell.angle_alpha   90.00
_cell.angle_beta   90.00
_cell.angle_gamma   90.00
#
_symmetry.space_group_name_H-M   'P 1'
#
loop_
_entity.id
_entity.type
_entity.pdbx_description
1 polymer ?
#
loop_
_entity_poly.entity_id
_entity_poly.type
_entity_poly.pdbx_seq_one_letter_code
_entity_poly.pdbx_strand_id
1 'polypeptide(L)' 'SLPGPEAFVPPPECPVFEPSWEEFSDPLGFIGRIRPLAEKTGICKISKAGWVHTRKKGGKQEED' A
#
# COMPACT_ATOMS: atom_id res chain seq x y z
N SER A 1 8.14 -2.10 34.09
CA SER A 1 9.51 -2.51 33.75
C SER A 1 9.84 -1.98 32.38
N LEU A 2 10.76 -1.03 32.26
CA LEU A 2 11.22 -0.58 30.95
C LEU A 2 11.99 -1.72 30.28
N PRO A 3 11.78 -1.98 28.99
CA PRO A 3 12.52 -3.01 28.30
C PRO A 3 14.01 -2.70 28.39
N GLY A 4 14.83 -3.72 28.73
CA GLY A 4 16.28 -3.56 28.88
C GLY A 4 16.94 -3.09 27.58
N PRO A 5 18.21 -2.64 27.62
CA PRO A 5 18.95 -2.12 26.46
C PRO A 5 19.10 -3.10 25.28
N GLU A 6 18.67 -4.36 25.44
CA GLU A 6 18.67 -5.40 24.42
C GLU A 6 17.30 -5.60 23.73
N ALA A 7 16.30 -4.79 24.07
CA ALA A 7 14.99 -4.92 23.46
C ALA A 7 14.98 -4.42 22.00
N PHE A 8 14.38 -5.23 21.13
CA PHE A 8 14.17 -4.88 19.73
C PHE A 8 13.39 -3.57 19.61
N VAL A 9 13.98 -2.58 18.94
CA VAL A 9 13.31 -1.35 18.55
C VAL A 9 12.86 -1.51 17.11
N PRO A 10 11.54 -1.57 16.84
CA PRO A 10 11.05 -1.69 15.46
C PRO A 10 11.46 -0.45 14.66
N PRO A 11 11.84 -0.62 13.39
CA PRO A 11 12.10 0.51 12.51
C PRO A 11 10.80 1.31 12.29
N PRO A 12 10.92 2.59 11.89
CA PRO A 12 9.74 3.38 11.54
C PRO A 12 8.95 2.72 10.40
N GLU A 13 7.63 2.78 10.51
CA GLU A 13 6.70 2.26 9.50
C GLU A 13 6.88 3.00 8.17
N CYS A 14 6.81 2.27 7.05
CA CYS A 14 6.88 2.88 5.73
C CYS A 14 5.59 3.68 5.43
N PRO A 15 5.64 4.69 4.55
CA PRO A 15 4.45 5.41 4.14
C PRO A 15 3.42 4.49 3.48
N VAL A 16 2.17 4.65 3.90
CA VAL A 16 1.02 3.93 3.35
C VAL A 16 0.19 4.90 2.52
N PHE A 17 -0.11 4.51 1.29
CA PHE A 17 -0.94 5.26 0.36
C PHE A 17 -2.26 4.53 0.15
N GLU A 18 -3.36 5.27 0.28
CA GLU A 18 -4.72 4.77 0.08
C GLU A 18 -5.36 5.46 -1.14
N PRO A 19 -5.18 4.90 -2.35
CA PRO A 19 -5.75 5.49 -3.56
C PRO A 19 -7.29 5.43 -3.54
N SER A 20 -7.93 6.37 -4.25
CA SER A 20 -9.33 6.24 -4.65
C SER A 20 -9.52 5.18 -5.73
N TRP A 21 -10.76 4.83 -6.09
CA TRP A 21 -11.02 3.77 -7.09
C TRP A 21 -10.55 4.18 -8.49
N GLU A 22 -10.74 5.45 -8.83
CA GLU A 22 -10.26 6.04 -10.07
C GLU A 22 -8.72 6.02 -10.13
N GLU A 23 -8.04 6.37 -9.05
CA GLU A 23 -6.57 6.31 -8.99
C GLU A 23 -6.03 4.89 -9.03
N PHE A 24 -6.75 3.93 -8.47
CA PHE A 24 -6.37 2.52 -8.53
C PHE A 24 -6.58 1.90 -9.92
N SER A 25 -7.42 2.53 -10.77
CA SER A 25 -7.65 2.09 -12.14
C SER A 25 -6.42 2.32 -13.04
N ASP A 26 -5.59 3.31 -12.73
CA ASP A 26 -4.30 3.56 -13.39
C ASP A 26 -3.13 3.40 -12.40
N PRO A 27 -2.64 2.16 -12.20
CA PRO A 27 -1.59 1.89 -11.24
C PRO A 27 -0.27 2.59 -11.59
N LEU A 28 0.06 2.75 -12.88
CA LEU A 28 1.30 3.43 -13.28
C LEU A 28 1.20 4.94 -13.06
N GLY A 29 0.05 5.55 -13.36
CA GLY A 29 -0.21 6.95 -13.06
C GLY A 29 -0.15 7.23 -11.55
N PHE A 30 -0.73 6.35 -10.74
CA PHE A 30 -0.66 6.47 -9.28
C PHE A 30 0.78 6.32 -8.75
N ILE A 31 1.55 5.34 -9.23
CA ILE A 31 2.97 5.18 -8.89
C ILE A 31 3.76 6.45 -9.26
N GLY A 32 3.54 6.99 -10.46
CA GLY A 32 4.18 8.23 -10.91
C GLY A 32 3.88 9.42 -10.00
N ARG A 33 2.66 9.52 -9.49
CA ARG A 33 2.23 10.57 -8.55
C ARG A 33 2.92 10.43 -7.19
N ILE A 34 3.01 9.22 -6.63
CA ILE A 34 3.60 9.00 -5.30
C ILE A 34 5.13 8.90 -5.30
N ARG A 35 5.74 8.71 -6.48
CA ARG A 35 7.19 8.50 -6.67
C ARG A 35 8.07 9.52 -5.93
N PRO A 36 7.84 10.85 -6.01
CA PRO A 36 8.69 11.82 -5.32
C PRO A 36 8.67 11.69 -3.78
N LEU A 37 7.62 11.08 -3.23
CA LEU A 37 7.48 10.85 -1.79
C LEU A 37 8.02 9.46 -1.41
N ALA A 38 7.69 8.43 -2.19
CA ALA A 38 8.13 7.05 -1.97
C ALA A 38 9.64 6.86 -2.17
N GLU A 39 10.26 7.62 -3.08
CA GLU A 39 11.72 7.55 -3.30
C GLU A 39 12.52 8.00 -2.09
N LYS A 40 11.97 8.91 -1.26
CA LYS A 40 12.63 9.37 -0.02
C LYS A 40 12.73 8.26 1.03
N THR A 41 11.77 7.34 1.03
CA THR A 41 11.70 6.24 2.01
C THR A 41 12.22 4.93 1.43
N GLY A 42 12.46 4.85 0.12
CA GLY A 42 12.90 3.66 -0.61
C GLY A 42 11.80 2.61 -0.81
N ILE A 43 10.93 2.43 0.18
CA ILE A 43 9.76 1.55 0.13
C ILE A 43 8.50 2.30 0.57
N CYS A 44 7.36 1.88 0.02
CA CYS A 44 6.03 2.34 0.42
C CYS A 44 5.00 1.21 0.25
N LYS A 45 3.92 1.26 1.02
CA LYS A 45 2.78 0.34 0.91
C LYS A 45 1.62 1.03 0.22
N ILE A 46 1.01 0.39 -0.76
CA ILE A 46 -0.25 0.86 -1.37
C ILE A 46 -1.34 -0.07 -0.86
N SER A 47 -2.32 0.47 -0.14
CA SER A 47 -3.40 -0.31 0.47
C SER A 47 -4.74 0.32 0.12
N LYS A 48 -5.57 -0.41 -0.61
CA LYS A 48 -6.98 -0.06 -0.78
C LYS A 48 -7.78 -0.72 0.34
N ALA A 49 -8.36 0.07 1.23
CA ALA A 49 -9.36 -0.43 2.16
C ALA A 49 -10.53 -1.05 1.36
N GLY A 50 -10.74 -2.36 1.51
CA GLY A 50 -11.81 -3.10 0.83
C GLY A 50 -11.45 -3.75 -0.52
N TRP A 51 -10.18 -3.73 -0.96
CA TRP A 51 -9.83 -4.46 -2.19
C TRP A 51 -9.68 -5.96 -1.93
N VAL A 52 -10.74 -6.71 -2.22
CA VAL A 52 -10.70 -8.17 -2.30
C VAL A 52 -10.15 -8.56 -3.67
N HIS A 53 -9.12 -9.38 -3.69
CA HIS A 53 -8.60 -9.97 -4.93
C HIS A 53 -9.72 -10.83 -5.53
N THR A 54 -10.40 -10.35 -6.56
CA THR A 54 -11.37 -11.17 -7.29
C THR A 54 -10.59 -12.27 -8.01
N ARG A 55 -10.65 -13.50 -7.51
CA ARG A 55 -10.02 -14.66 -8.14
C ARG A 55 -10.75 -14.91 -9.46
N LYS A 56 -10.17 -14.49 -10.59
CA LYS A 56 -10.80 -14.54 -11.92
C LYS A 56 -11.04 -15.99 -12.36
N LYS A 57 -12.24 -16.54 -12.13
CA LYS A 57 -12.81 -17.58 -12.99
C LYS A 57 -13.65 -16.87 -14.04
N GLY A 58 -13.16 -16.82 -15.28
CA GLY A 58 -13.94 -16.53 -16.48
C GLY A 58 -14.87 -15.31 -16.44
N GLY A 59 -14.35 -14.15 -16.86
CA GLY A 59 -15.12 -13.10 -17.54
C GLY A 59 -16.47 -12.69 -16.96
N LYS A 60 -16.48 -12.01 -15.81
CA LYS A 60 -17.36 -10.89 -15.47
C LYS A 60 -16.87 -10.29 -14.16
N GLN A 61 -16.65 -8.98 -14.13
CA GLN A 61 -16.42 -8.26 -12.88
C GLN A 61 -17.77 -8.22 -12.18
N GLU A 62 -17.89 -8.97 -11.08
CA GLU A 62 -18.99 -8.81 -10.14
C GLU A 62 -18.38 -8.19 -8.88
N GLU A 63 -18.97 -7.07 -8.48
CA GLU A 63 -18.68 -6.31 -7.27
C GLU A 63 -19.32 -7.07 -6.10
N ASP A 64 -18.55 -7.37 -5.05
CA ASP A 64 -19.06 -7.88 -3.78
C ASP A 64 -19.28 -6.71 -2.82
#